data_AF-A0A661HSC9-F1
#
_entry.id   AF-A0A661HSC9-F1
#
_cell.length_a   1.000
_cell.length_b   1.000
_cell.length_c   1.000
_cell.angle_alpha   90.00
_cell.angle_beta   90.00
_cell.angle_gamma   90.00
#
_symmetry.space_group_name_H-M   'P 1'
#
loop_
_entity.id
_entity.type
_entity.pdbx_description
1 polymer ?
#
loop_
_entity_poly.entity_id
_entity_poly.type
_entity_poly.pdbx_seq_one_letter_code
_entity_poly.pdbx_strand_id
1 'polypeptide(L)'
;DTACYGDYYQWGRNADGHQDSSSDTNATQATDVANAGSDFITSSETYDYDWAHIVDELGSTRAGNWSKTDGTSVCPMGYRVPTEAELAAETIGVANNQDAFASFLKSPSAGYRNYPDGSVVDVGSWGSLWSASTGGSRSRVFYFVSGDANWGCGYRAFSQAVRCLRD
;
A
#
# COMPACT_ATOMS: atom_id res chain seq x y z
N ASP A 1 -15.39 8.03 -1.62
CA ASP A 1 -15.42 9.23 -2.46
C ASP A 1 -16.31 8.97 -3.70
N THR A 2 -16.68 9.99 -4.49
CA THR A 2 -17.59 9.85 -5.66
C THR A 2 -16.99 9.05 -6.82
N ALA A 3 -15.66 8.93 -6.90
CA ALA A 3 -14.93 8.15 -7.89
C ALA A 3 -14.45 6.76 -7.37
N CYS A 4 -14.70 6.46 -6.09
CA CYS A 4 -14.38 5.19 -5.43
C CYS A 4 -12.91 4.76 -5.55
N TYR A 5 -11.97 5.70 -5.44
CA TYR A 5 -10.53 5.39 -5.47
C TYR A 5 -10.02 4.72 -4.20
N GLY A 6 -10.77 4.85 -3.10
CA GLY A 6 -10.45 4.21 -1.83
C GLY A 6 -9.34 4.92 -1.06
N ASP A 7 -8.81 4.22 -0.07
CA ASP A 7 -7.79 4.72 0.85
C ASP A 7 -6.38 4.32 0.39
N TYR A 8 -5.38 5.08 0.83
CA TYR A 8 -3.98 4.88 0.46
C TYR A 8 -3.17 4.48 1.69
N TYR A 9 -2.64 3.27 1.75
CA TYR A 9 -1.93 2.79 2.94
C TYR A 9 -0.41 2.79 2.76
N GLN A 10 0.31 3.33 3.76
CA GLN A 10 1.74 3.13 3.90
C GLN A 10 2.00 1.66 4.23
N TRP A 11 3.03 1.08 3.63
CA TRP A 11 3.16 -0.37 3.61
C TRP A 11 3.30 -0.95 5.03
N GLY A 12 2.45 -1.94 5.36
CA GLY A 12 2.41 -2.64 6.64
C GLY A 12 1.87 -1.85 7.84
N ARG A 13 1.37 -0.64 7.63
CA ARG A 13 0.76 0.20 8.68
C ARG A 13 -0.70 -0.21 8.90
N ASN A 14 -1.17 -0.19 10.14
CA ASN A 14 -2.58 -0.40 10.45
C ASN A 14 -3.40 0.84 10.05
N ALA A 15 -4.72 0.69 9.94
CA ALA A 15 -5.60 1.84 9.69
C ALA A 15 -5.68 2.71 10.96
N ASP A 16 -5.10 3.90 10.91
CA ASP A 16 -5.01 4.86 12.02
C ASP A 16 -5.38 6.30 11.62
N GLY A 17 -5.82 6.50 10.37
CA GLY A 17 -6.19 7.80 9.81
C GLY A 17 -5.24 8.28 8.71
N HIS A 18 -4.01 7.76 8.65
CA HIS A 18 -3.02 8.19 7.63
C HIS A 18 -3.45 7.88 6.20
N GLN A 19 -4.37 6.91 6.06
CA GLN A 19 -4.79 6.41 4.77
C GLN A 19 -5.75 7.34 4.02
N ASP A 20 -6.33 8.31 4.74
CA ASP A 20 -7.12 9.36 4.15
C ASP A 20 -6.20 10.26 3.31
N SER A 21 -6.56 10.44 2.03
CA SER A 21 -5.86 11.36 1.13
C SER A 21 -5.77 12.81 1.63
N SER A 22 -6.65 13.20 2.55
CA SER A 22 -6.70 14.52 3.19
C SER A 22 -6.03 14.60 4.56
N SER A 23 -5.43 13.51 5.06
CA SER A 23 -4.73 13.53 6.35
C SER A 23 -3.56 14.52 6.33
N ASP A 24 -3.22 15.07 7.49
CA ASP A 24 -2.00 15.85 7.65
C ASP A 24 -0.75 15.00 7.39
N THR A 25 0.39 15.68 7.23
CA THR A 25 1.70 15.07 7.00
C THR A 25 2.65 15.35 8.16
N ASN A 26 3.56 14.40 8.42
CA ASN A 26 4.60 14.51 9.44
C ASN A 26 5.92 13.96 8.90
N ALA A 27 6.99 14.74 8.97
CA ALA A 27 8.32 14.31 8.52
C ALA A 27 9.11 13.51 9.57
N THR A 28 8.54 13.33 10.77
CA THR A 28 9.16 12.56 11.85
C THR A 28 8.92 11.07 11.64
N GLN A 29 10.00 10.28 11.57
CA GLN A 29 9.92 8.82 11.45
C GLN A 29 9.14 8.19 12.61
N ALA A 30 8.42 7.11 12.31
CA ALA A 30 7.73 6.34 13.33
C ALA A 30 8.72 5.71 14.31
N THR A 31 8.43 5.81 15.61
CA THR A 31 9.15 5.14 16.69
C THR A 31 8.46 3.85 17.15
N ASP A 32 7.27 3.56 16.62
CA ASP A 32 6.50 2.34 16.83
C ASP A 32 5.65 2.09 15.58
N VAL A 33 5.74 0.88 15.00
CA VAL A 33 4.95 0.49 13.83
C VAL A 33 3.47 0.26 14.13
N ALA A 34 3.11 0.00 15.38
CA ALA A 34 1.73 -0.20 15.80
C ALA A 34 1.02 1.11 16.14
N ASN A 35 1.76 2.15 16.55
CA ASN A 35 1.23 3.41 17.07
C ASN A 35 1.99 4.62 16.47
N ALA A 36 1.86 4.83 15.16
CA ALA A 36 2.57 5.89 14.43
C ALA A 36 1.82 7.23 14.34
N GLY A 37 0.66 7.35 15.01
CA GLY A 37 -0.24 8.51 14.90
C GLY A 37 -1.19 8.40 13.71
N SER A 38 -1.91 9.46 13.38
CA SER A 38 -2.84 9.50 12.23
C SER A 38 -2.28 10.21 11.00
N ASP A 39 -1.10 10.81 11.12
CA ASP A 39 -0.52 11.59 10.02
C ASP A 39 0.19 10.67 9.02
N PHE A 40 0.19 11.09 7.77
CA PHE A 40 1.02 10.48 6.75
C PHE A 40 2.48 10.84 7.00
N ILE A 41 3.34 9.82 7.08
CA ILE A 41 4.73 10.03 7.42
C ILE A 41 5.48 10.20 6.11
N THR A 42 5.94 11.43 5.85
CA THR A 42 6.79 11.70 4.70
C THR A 42 8.19 11.15 4.96
N SER A 43 8.89 10.82 3.88
CA SER A 43 10.23 10.24 3.96
C SER A 43 11.18 10.86 2.94
N SER A 44 12.47 10.63 3.14
CA SER A 44 13.54 11.04 2.24
C SER A 44 14.56 9.91 2.09
N GLU A 45 15.61 10.18 1.32
CA GLU A 45 16.75 9.26 1.16
C GLU A 45 17.42 8.91 2.50
N THR A 46 17.39 9.81 3.49
CA THR A 46 17.96 9.56 4.83
C THR A 46 17.34 8.36 5.54
N TYR A 47 16.11 7.97 5.16
CA TYR A 47 15.38 6.85 5.74
C TYR A 47 15.04 5.79 4.68
N ASP A 48 15.81 5.72 3.59
CA ASP A 48 15.58 4.80 2.47
C ASP A 48 14.14 4.83 1.92
N TYR A 49 13.50 6.00 1.98
CA TYR A 49 12.12 6.21 1.53
C TYR A 49 11.10 5.30 2.27
N ASP A 50 11.36 5.04 3.54
CA ASP A 50 10.56 4.21 4.44
C ASP A 50 10.05 5.05 5.62
N TRP A 51 8.79 4.85 6.03
CA TRP A 51 8.14 5.61 7.11
C TRP A 51 8.48 5.12 8.53
N ALA A 52 9.04 3.91 8.64
CA ALA A 52 9.41 3.25 9.89
C ALA A 52 10.83 2.66 9.83
N HIS A 53 11.73 3.28 9.07
CA HIS A 53 13.08 2.78 8.83
C HIS A 53 13.81 2.46 10.15
N ILE A 54 13.73 3.37 11.12
CA ILE A 54 14.48 3.30 12.38
C ILE A 54 14.04 2.16 13.32
N VAL A 55 12.86 1.58 13.12
CA VAL A 55 12.28 0.56 14.00
C VAL A 55 11.95 -0.77 13.31
N ASP A 56 11.85 -0.81 11.98
CA ASP A 56 11.50 -2.00 11.23
C ASP A 56 12.06 -1.97 9.79
N GLU A 57 13.35 -1.65 9.62
CA GLU A 57 14.05 -1.53 8.33
C GLU A 57 13.80 -2.70 7.37
N LEU A 58 13.74 -3.94 7.87
CA LEU A 58 13.49 -5.13 7.05
C LEU A 58 12.01 -5.41 6.79
N GLY A 59 11.11 -4.72 7.49
CA GLY A 59 9.66 -4.80 7.28
C GLY A 59 9.00 -6.04 7.89
N SER A 60 9.69 -6.80 8.74
CA SER A 60 9.16 -8.06 9.28
C SER A 60 7.95 -7.84 10.19
N THR A 61 7.98 -6.79 11.01
CA THR A 61 6.86 -6.47 11.91
C THR A 61 5.65 -5.99 11.11
N ARG A 62 5.90 -5.16 10.10
CA ARG A 62 4.91 -4.61 9.17
C ARG A 62 4.27 -5.67 8.26
N ALA A 63 5.03 -6.65 7.77
CA ALA A 63 4.46 -7.84 7.12
C ALA A 63 3.55 -8.63 8.06
N GLY A 64 3.96 -8.78 9.32
CA GLY A 64 3.16 -9.43 10.36
C GLY A 64 1.85 -8.71 10.64
N ASN A 65 1.86 -7.37 10.71
CA ASN A 65 0.64 -6.57 10.88
C ASN A 65 -0.40 -6.87 9.80
N TRP A 66 0.01 -6.84 8.54
CA TRP A 66 -0.88 -7.06 7.41
C TRP A 66 -1.31 -8.53 7.20
N SER A 67 -0.69 -9.46 7.94
CA SER A 67 -1.11 -10.87 7.98
C SER A 67 -2.17 -11.16 9.05
N LYS A 68 -2.49 -10.20 9.92
CA LYS A 68 -3.50 -10.37 10.98
C LYS A 68 -4.91 -10.46 10.38
N THR A 69 -5.70 -11.38 10.92
CA THR A 69 -7.11 -11.60 10.56
C THR A 69 -8.07 -11.25 11.70
N ASP A 70 -7.58 -10.70 12.81
CA ASP A 70 -8.37 -10.31 13.98
C ASP A 70 -9.12 -8.96 13.81
N GLY A 71 -8.98 -8.32 12.65
CA GLY A 71 -9.58 -7.03 12.35
C GLY A 71 -8.84 -5.83 12.94
N THR A 72 -7.63 -6.02 13.48
CA THR A 72 -6.80 -4.92 14.02
C THR A 72 -5.89 -4.27 12.99
N SER A 73 -5.77 -4.87 11.80
CA SER A 73 -5.02 -4.31 10.68
C SER A 73 -5.93 -3.54 9.71
N VAL A 74 -5.49 -3.34 8.48
CA VAL A 74 -6.24 -2.62 7.43
C VAL A 74 -7.47 -3.40 6.93
N CYS A 75 -7.48 -4.72 7.14
CA CYS A 75 -8.55 -5.59 6.67
C CYS A 75 -9.57 -5.90 7.78
N PRO A 76 -10.86 -6.09 7.43
CA PRO A 76 -11.89 -6.51 8.38
C PRO A 76 -11.58 -7.86 9.04
N MET A 77 -12.23 -8.15 10.17
CA MET A 77 -12.12 -9.44 10.85
C MET A 77 -12.39 -10.61 9.89
N GLY A 78 -11.51 -11.60 9.91
CA GLY A 78 -11.51 -12.75 9.01
C GLY A 78 -10.76 -12.54 7.70
N TYR A 79 -10.24 -11.33 7.43
CA TYR A 79 -9.51 -11.00 6.21
C TYR A 79 -8.12 -10.45 6.54
N ARG A 80 -7.20 -10.58 5.57
CA ARG A 80 -5.83 -10.03 5.64
C ARG A 80 -5.38 -9.51 4.28
N VAL A 81 -4.28 -8.77 4.24
CA VAL A 81 -3.67 -8.38 2.96
C VAL A 81 -3.03 -9.62 2.32
N PRO A 82 -3.25 -9.89 1.03
CA PRO A 82 -2.66 -11.04 0.36
C PRO A 82 -1.14 -10.90 0.25
N THR A 83 -0.45 -12.03 0.27
CA THR A 83 0.95 -12.13 -0.15
C THR A 83 1.10 -11.88 -1.65
N GLU A 84 2.33 -11.67 -2.13
CA GLU A 84 2.60 -11.55 -3.57
C GLU A 84 2.06 -12.75 -4.35
N ALA A 85 2.27 -13.98 -3.87
CA ALA A 85 1.84 -15.19 -4.57
C ALA A 85 0.31 -15.27 -4.69
N GLU A 86 -0.41 -14.88 -3.65
CA GLU A 86 -1.87 -14.88 -3.63
C GLU A 86 -2.44 -13.78 -4.53
N LEU A 87 -1.91 -12.56 -4.42
CA LEU A 87 -2.35 -11.47 -5.28
C LEU A 87 -2.00 -11.72 -6.75
N ALA A 88 -0.85 -12.34 -7.03
CA ALA A 88 -0.46 -12.73 -8.39
C ALA A 88 -1.43 -13.75 -9.00
N ALA A 89 -1.99 -14.65 -8.18
CA ALA A 89 -3.01 -15.60 -8.62
C ALA A 89 -4.34 -14.89 -8.96
N GLU A 90 -4.69 -13.80 -8.26
CA GLU A 90 -5.90 -13.00 -8.53
C GLU A 90 -5.73 -12.03 -9.72
N THR A 91 -4.50 -11.71 -10.10
CA THR A 91 -4.19 -10.77 -11.20
C THR A 91 -3.76 -11.47 -12.48
N ILE A 92 -4.01 -12.78 -12.61
CA ILE A 92 -3.75 -13.52 -13.86
C ILE A 92 -4.56 -12.90 -15.00
N GLY A 93 -3.88 -12.54 -16.08
CA GLY A 93 -4.50 -11.94 -17.27
C GLY A 93 -4.73 -10.43 -17.20
N VAL A 94 -4.31 -9.77 -16.12
CA VAL A 94 -4.28 -8.30 -16.06
C VAL A 94 -3.02 -7.81 -16.77
N ALA A 95 -3.16 -7.24 -17.98
CA ALA A 95 -2.02 -6.75 -18.76
C ALA A 95 -1.89 -5.22 -18.77
N ASN A 96 -2.90 -4.49 -18.29
CA ASN A 96 -2.93 -3.03 -18.23
C ASN A 96 -4.03 -2.56 -17.26
N ASN A 97 -4.19 -1.25 -17.12
CA ASN A 97 -5.20 -0.66 -16.25
C ASN A 97 -6.66 -0.89 -16.72
N GLN A 98 -6.93 -1.04 -18.02
CA GLN A 98 -8.26 -1.40 -18.50
C GLN A 98 -8.63 -2.82 -18.06
N ASP A 99 -7.70 -3.77 -18.17
CA ASP A 99 -7.89 -5.16 -17.72
C ASP A 99 -8.04 -5.22 -16.19
N ALA A 100 -7.25 -4.45 -15.45
CA ALA A 100 -7.34 -4.37 -13.98
C ALA A 100 -8.74 -3.91 -13.54
N PHE A 101 -9.29 -2.90 -14.20
CA PHE A 101 -10.63 -2.39 -13.96
C PHE A 101 -11.73 -3.36 -14.44
N ALA A 102 -11.49 -4.10 -15.52
CA ALA A 102 -12.42 -5.10 -16.04
C ALA A 102 -12.44 -6.40 -15.21
N SER A 103 -11.33 -6.72 -14.52
CA SER A 103 -11.12 -7.95 -13.75
C SER A 103 -12.16 -8.19 -12.64
N PHE A 104 -12.12 -9.37 -12.02
CA PHE A 104 -12.87 -9.64 -10.79
C PHE A 104 -12.55 -8.61 -9.69
N LEU A 105 -11.31 -8.12 -9.66
CA LEU A 105 -10.90 -7.18 -8.64
C LEU A 105 -11.50 -5.79 -8.84
N LYS A 106 -11.84 -5.37 -10.07
CA LYS A 106 -12.32 -4.01 -10.37
C LYS A 106 -11.36 -2.93 -9.86
N SER A 107 -10.06 -3.18 -9.96
CA SER A 107 -9.03 -2.29 -9.40
C SER A 107 -8.93 -1.03 -10.25
N PRO A 108 -9.24 0.16 -9.70
CA PRO A 108 -9.15 1.41 -10.45
C PRO A 108 -7.70 1.91 -10.53
N SER A 109 -7.43 2.80 -11.49
CA SER A 109 -6.24 3.64 -11.47
C SER A 109 -6.38 4.73 -10.40
N ALA A 110 -6.22 4.35 -9.13
CA ALA A 110 -6.38 5.23 -7.97
C ALA A 110 -5.22 6.23 -7.78
N GLY A 111 -4.14 6.12 -8.55
CA GLY A 111 -2.90 6.84 -8.26
C GLY A 111 -2.24 6.32 -6.98
N TYR A 112 -1.40 7.15 -6.38
CA TYR A 112 -0.75 6.88 -5.10
C TYR A 112 -0.47 8.19 -4.37
N ARG A 113 -0.24 8.09 -3.05
CA ARG A 113 0.21 9.21 -2.24
C ARG A 113 1.74 9.21 -2.16
N ASN A 114 2.34 10.32 -2.56
CA ASN A 114 3.77 10.48 -2.76
C ASN A 114 4.52 10.63 -1.42
N TYR A 115 5.60 9.87 -1.24
CA TYR A 115 6.36 9.88 0.02
C TYR A 115 7.06 11.21 0.40
N PRO A 116 7.49 12.09 -0.52
CA PRO A 116 8.19 13.31 -0.13
C PRO A 116 7.28 14.36 0.53
N ASP A 117 6.04 14.47 0.08
CA ASP A 117 5.16 15.59 0.40
C ASP A 117 3.70 15.20 0.72
N GLY A 118 3.34 13.93 0.57
CA GLY A 118 1.98 13.45 0.80
C GLY A 118 0.98 13.86 -0.28
N SER A 119 1.42 14.36 -1.44
CA SER A 119 0.53 14.66 -2.56
C SER A 119 -0.05 13.40 -3.19
N VAL A 120 -1.32 13.43 -3.60
CA VAL A 120 -1.92 12.34 -4.40
C VAL A 120 -1.70 12.64 -5.88
N VAL A 121 -1.07 11.71 -6.59
CA VAL A 121 -0.67 11.87 -7.99
C VAL A 121 -1.12 10.68 -8.84
N ASP A 122 -1.15 10.87 -10.16
CA ASP A 122 -1.43 9.85 -11.17
C ASP A 122 -2.83 9.18 -11.07
N VAL A 123 -3.78 9.87 -10.44
CA VAL A 123 -5.19 9.46 -10.41
C VAL A 123 -5.72 9.37 -11.84
N GLY A 124 -6.32 8.22 -12.19
CA GLY A 124 -6.87 7.93 -13.51
C GLY A 124 -5.86 7.37 -14.52
N SER A 125 -4.56 7.37 -14.22
CA SER A 125 -3.51 6.86 -15.12
C SER A 125 -2.68 5.72 -14.53
N TRP A 126 -2.49 5.72 -13.21
CA TRP A 126 -1.74 4.70 -12.48
C TRP A 126 -2.62 3.98 -11.47
N GLY A 127 -2.51 2.66 -11.40
CA GLY A 127 -3.08 1.89 -10.30
C GLY A 127 -2.06 0.91 -9.75
N SER A 128 -2.18 0.63 -8.46
CA SER A 128 -1.28 -0.31 -7.81
C SER A 128 -1.91 -0.91 -6.57
N LEU A 129 -1.49 -2.12 -6.26
CA LEU A 129 -1.91 -2.90 -5.12
C LEU A 129 -0.68 -3.37 -4.37
N TRP A 130 -0.60 -3.01 -3.10
CA TRP A 130 0.37 -3.59 -2.20
C TRP A 130 0.05 -5.06 -1.90
N SER A 131 1.10 -5.87 -1.74
CA SER A 131 1.00 -7.16 -1.07
C SER A 131 1.64 -7.11 0.32
N ALA A 132 1.37 -8.11 1.16
CA ALA A 132 2.01 -8.28 2.48
C ALA A 132 3.47 -8.75 2.39
N SER A 133 4.02 -8.98 1.19
CA SER A 133 5.37 -9.52 1.01
C SER A 133 6.44 -8.43 0.99
N THR A 134 7.55 -8.70 1.68
CA THR A 134 8.77 -7.87 1.63
C THR A 134 9.54 -8.10 0.32
N GLY A 135 10.35 -7.12 -0.08
CA GLY A 135 11.22 -7.17 -1.26
C GLY A 135 12.59 -6.57 -0.97
N GLY A 136 13.21 -6.94 0.16
CA GLY A 136 14.42 -6.31 0.70
C GLY A 136 14.08 -5.12 1.59
N SER A 137 14.72 -3.96 1.39
CA SER A 137 14.37 -2.68 2.02
C SER A 137 13.08 -2.04 1.47
N ARG A 138 12.49 -2.68 0.44
CA ARG A 138 11.23 -2.29 -0.19
C ARG A 138 10.17 -3.36 0.01
N SER A 139 9.00 -3.16 -0.58
CA SER A 139 7.90 -4.13 -0.52
C SER A 139 7.29 -4.41 -1.88
N ARG A 140 6.68 -5.59 -2.00
CA ARG A 140 6.17 -6.09 -3.28
C ARG A 140 4.86 -5.40 -3.63
N VAL A 141 4.79 -4.93 -4.87
CA VAL A 141 3.66 -4.17 -5.38
C VAL A 141 3.35 -4.67 -6.80
N PHE A 142 2.08 -4.86 -7.06
CA PHE A 142 1.56 -5.03 -8.41
C PHE A 142 1.08 -3.68 -8.91
N TYR A 143 1.60 -3.19 -10.03
CA TYR A 143 1.18 -1.92 -10.61
C TYR A 143 0.75 -2.10 -12.07
N PHE A 144 -0.15 -1.22 -12.51
CA PHE A 144 -0.75 -1.27 -13.82
C PHE A 144 -1.04 0.14 -14.34
N VAL A 145 -0.74 0.35 -15.60
CA VAL A 145 -0.87 1.61 -16.34
C VAL A 145 -1.46 1.33 -17.72
N SER A 146 -1.61 2.36 -18.54
CA SER A 146 -2.01 2.18 -19.93
C SER A 146 -1.00 1.31 -20.69
N GLY A 147 -1.46 0.14 -21.13
CA GLY A 147 -0.67 -0.79 -21.96
C GLY A 147 0.35 -1.65 -21.21
N ASP A 148 0.42 -1.58 -19.88
CA ASP A 148 1.39 -2.39 -19.11
C ASP A 148 0.91 -2.71 -17.69
N ALA A 149 1.31 -3.87 -17.17
CA ALA A 149 1.07 -4.29 -15.80
C ALA A 149 2.19 -5.23 -15.34
N ASN A 150 2.80 -4.93 -14.19
CA ASN A 150 4.00 -5.61 -13.73
C ASN A 150 4.10 -5.69 -12.21
N TRP A 151 4.97 -6.60 -11.77
CA TRP A 151 5.43 -6.67 -10.38
C TRP A 151 6.70 -5.86 -10.18
N GLY A 152 6.80 -5.21 -9.02
CA GLY A 152 7.95 -4.42 -8.65
C GLY A 152 8.19 -4.37 -7.15
N CYS A 153 9.13 -3.52 -6.77
CA CYS A 153 9.42 -3.21 -5.37
C CYS A 153 9.21 -1.70 -5.14
N GLY A 154 8.19 -1.35 -4.37
CA GLY A 154 7.84 0.03 -4.02
C GLY A 154 8.50 0.48 -2.71
N TYR A 155 8.81 1.77 -2.63
CA TYR A 155 9.21 2.39 -1.36
C TYR A 155 8.06 2.36 -0.36
N ARG A 156 8.35 2.02 0.89
CA ARG A 156 7.32 1.73 1.89
C ARG A 156 6.59 2.97 2.39
N ALA A 157 7.19 4.15 2.25
CA ALA A 157 6.55 5.42 2.54
C ALA A 157 5.55 5.88 1.46
N PHE A 158 5.55 5.27 0.26
CA PHE A 158 4.42 5.47 -0.66
C PHE A 158 3.16 4.91 -0.03
N SER A 159 2.04 5.60 -0.22
CA SER A 159 0.74 5.01 0.07
C SER A 159 0.01 4.61 -1.19
N GLN A 160 -0.44 3.36 -1.21
CA GLN A 160 -1.07 2.74 -2.36
C GLN A 160 -2.27 1.91 -1.88
N ALA A 161 -3.12 1.50 -2.81
CA ALA A 161 -4.29 0.71 -2.45
C ALA A 161 -3.88 -0.68 -1.93
N VAL A 162 -4.73 -1.23 -1.07
CA VAL A 162 -4.64 -2.60 -0.55
C VAL A 162 -5.90 -3.37 -0.91
N ARG A 163 -5.80 -4.68 -0.98
CA ARG A 163 -6.95 -5.59 -1.06
C ARG A 163 -6.92 -6.54 0.12
N CYS A 164 -8.09 -7.04 0.46
CA CYS A 164 -8.26 -7.97 1.56
C CYS A 164 -8.74 -9.31 1.01
N LEU A 165 -7.98 -10.35 1.33
CA LEU A 165 -8.28 -11.74 0.99
C LEU A 165 -8.85 -12.43 2.23
N ARG A 166 -9.85 -13.29 2.04
CA ARG A 166 -10.31 -14.21 3.08
C ARG A 166 -9.61 -15.55 2.88
N ASP A 167 -9.13 -16.13 3.96
CA ASP A 167 -8.81 -17.55 4.00
C ASP A 167 -10.10 -18.41 3.93
#